data_AF-A0A2K2DFA1-F1
#
_entry.id   AF-A0A2K2DFA1-F1
#
_cell.length_a   1.000
_cell.length_b   1.000
_cell.length_c   1.000
_cell.angle_alpha   90.00
_cell.angle_beta   90.00
_cell.angle_gamma   90.00
#
_symmetry.space_group_name_H-M   'P 1'
#
loop_
_entity.id
_entity.type
_entity.pdbx_description
1 polymer ?
#
loop_
_entity_poly.entity_id
_entity_poly.type
_entity_poly.pdbx_seq_one_letter_code
_entity_poly.pdbx_strand_id
1 'polypeptide(L)'
;MLRPDHYFRSPPATAPAPRSVSVLAVRTLSHLRPGTLPLPRAAPPLRGKTSNTVRASAPAAREADSARMPALAHREVAQDLSAEVEARLGTRLLPSAVPVDVAEFRNGTGSAVGSLDVRRGAPGSSIDFMLQSSLHCKVPTGAIDITSILIFLNASTDAPHFLLELIQGSPTLMVVVLDLFPRKDLALHPEYIEKYYENTQLDKQRESIEELPQTRPYRSPSLFVRSAFSPTAILVTIDCGQGGEDVLEDIVRGRLASVAKGVLQTWLNSCADQALEMEEGERDSMLRRDRIVRLKSIEVDLTANLPRMFDPDVSSRVIAEIRKAFGVE
;
A
#
# COMPACT_ATOMS: atom_id res chain seq x y z
N MET A 1 -52.03 -6.85 -31.49
CA MET A 1 -52.12 -6.29 -30.13
C MET A 1 -50.70 -6.10 -29.59
N LEU A 2 -50.31 -4.83 -29.47
CA LEU A 2 -49.30 -4.21 -28.58
C LEU A 2 -47.86 -4.77 -28.55
N ARG A 3 -46.99 -4.08 -29.30
CA ARG A 3 -45.66 -3.66 -28.82
C ARG A 3 -45.82 -2.68 -27.66
N PRO A 4 -44.79 -2.55 -26.80
CA PRO A 4 -44.07 -1.28 -26.78
C PRO A 4 -42.54 -1.39 -26.69
N ASP A 5 -41.92 -0.35 -27.25
CA ASP A 5 -40.50 -0.07 -27.35
C ASP A 5 -39.83 0.18 -25.98
N HIS A 6 -38.58 -0.28 -25.82
CA HIS A 6 -37.64 0.39 -24.92
C HIS A 6 -36.41 0.86 -25.69
N TYR A 7 -36.33 2.18 -25.75
CA TYR A 7 -35.31 3.00 -26.36
C TYR A 7 -33.92 2.77 -25.74
N PHE A 8 -32.94 2.47 -26.60
CA PHE A 8 -31.54 2.75 -26.30
C PHE A 8 -31.37 4.26 -26.20
N ARG A 9 -31.17 4.77 -24.98
CA ARG A 9 -30.82 6.17 -24.74
C ARG A 9 -29.32 6.25 -24.50
N SER A 10 -28.57 6.60 -25.56
CA SER A 10 -27.18 7.02 -25.45
C SER A 10 -27.09 8.28 -24.57
N PRO A 11 -26.18 8.37 -23.60
CA PRO A 11 -25.94 9.62 -22.88
C PRO A 11 -25.19 10.63 -23.77
N PRO A 12 -25.42 11.94 -23.58
CA PRO A 12 -24.78 12.98 -24.38
C PRO A 12 -23.28 13.08 -24.06
N ALA A 13 -22.48 13.24 -25.11
CA ALA A 13 -21.08 13.60 -25.03
C ALA A 13 -20.96 15.09 -24.69
N THR A 14 -20.44 15.42 -23.49
CA THR A 14 -19.46 16.51 -23.23
C THR A 14 -19.29 16.71 -21.73
N ALA A 15 -18.14 16.28 -21.20
CA ALA A 15 -17.44 16.88 -20.06
C ALA A 15 -15.97 16.41 -20.13
N PRO A 16 -14.97 17.26 -19.82
CA PRO A 16 -13.57 16.90 -20.00
C PRO A 16 -13.20 15.76 -19.06
N ALA A 17 -12.55 14.73 -19.60
CA ALA A 17 -12.05 13.61 -18.82
C ALA A 17 -11.08 14.12 -17.74
N PRO A 18 -11.28 13.77 -16.46
CA PRO A 18 -10.28 14.06 -15.44
C PRO A 18 -9.01 13.27 -15.78
N ARG A 19 -7.86 13.96 -15.70
CA ARG A 19 -6.54 13.39 -15.95
C ARG A 19 -6.35 12.15 -15.07
N SER A 20 -6.08 11.01 -15.70
CA SER A 20 -5.82 9.75 -15.00
C SER A 20 -4.65 9.89 -14.03
N VAL A 21 -4.95 9.80 -12.73
CA VAL A 21 -3.93 9.59 -11.70
C VAL A 21 -3.48 8.14 -11.81
N SER A 22 -2.26 7.94 -12.32
CA SER A 22 -1.61 6.63 -12.40
C SER A 22 -0.88 6.38 -11.07
N VAL A 23 -1.33 5.40 -10.28
CA VAL A 23 -0.61 4.95 -9.08
C VAL A 23 -0.35 3.44 -9.14
N LEU A 24 0.56 3.05 -10.01
CA LEU A 24 1.65 2.19 -9.54
C LEU A 24 2.83 3.17 -9.47
N ALA A 25 3.31 3.48 -8.27
CA ALA A 25 4.13 4.65 -7.93
C ALA A 25 4.81 5.36 -9.13
N VAL A 26 4.39 6.62 -9.36
CA VAL A 26 5.12 7.63 -10.14
C VAL A 26 5.30 7.28 -11.62
N ARG A 27 4.29 7.59 -12.45
CA ARG A 27 4.48 7.76 -13.91
C ARG A 27 4.94 9.18 -14.31
N THR A 28 5.29 10.05 -13.37
CA THR A 28 5.69 11.44 -13.66
C THR A 28 7.18 11.67 -13.90
N LEU A 29 8.03 10.64 -14.01
CA LEU A 29 9.46 10.82 -14.32
C LEU A 29 9.87 10.48 -15.77
N SER A 30 8.91 10.25 -16.68
CA SER A 30 9.21 9.77 -18.05
C SER A 30 9.43 10.86 -19.11
N HIS A 31 9.60 12.14 -18.76
CA HIS A 31 9.83 13.20 -19.75
C HIS A 31 11.11 13.99 -19.52
N LEU A 32 12.26 13.33 -19.61
CA LEU A 32 13.49 13.98 -20.03
C LEU A 32 14.20 13.11 -21.06
N ARG A 33 14.12 13.52 -22.34
CA ARG A 33 14.97 12.97 -23.40
C ARG A 33 16.43 13.40 -23.15
N PRO A 34 17.42 12.52 -23.40
CA PRO A 34 18.84 12.87 -23.35
C PRO A 34 19.30 13.55 -24.65
N GLY A 35 20.15 14.55 -24.52
CA GLY A 35 20.81 15.28 -25.62
C GLY A 35 20.35 16.74 -25.66
N THR A 36 21.21 17.76 -25.56
CA THR A 36 22.58 17.89 -26.08
C THR A 36 23.31 18.97 -25.26
N LEU A 37 24.56 18.70 -24.90
CA LEU A 37 25.48 19.65 -24.27
C LEU A 37 25.93 20.70 -25.30
N PRO A 38 25.94 21.99 -24.97
CA PRO A 38 26.86 22.94 -25.58
C PRO A 38 28.08 23.14 -24.66
N LEU A 39 29.25 22.83 -25.20
CA LEU A 39 30.57 23.20 -24.67
C LEU A 39 30.65 24.73 -24.40
N PRO A 40 31.21 25.20 -23.28
CA PRO A 40 31.60 26.60 -23.15
C PRO A 40 33.02 26.80 -23.68
N ARG A 41 33.16 27.78 -24.58
CA ARG A 41 34.43 28.23 -25.14
C ARG A 41 34.89 29.50 -24.42
N ALA A 42 36.10 29.41 -23.88
CA ALA A 42 37.13 30.44 -23.63
C ALA A 42 36.78 31.76 -22.89
N ALA A 43 37.60 32.02 -21.86
CA ALA A 43 37.72 33.27 -21.09
C ALA A 43 38.32 34.44 -21.90
N PRO A 44 38.25 35.66 -21.34
CA PRO A 44 39.49 36.40 -21.09
C PRO A 44 39.56 37.07 -19.69
N PRO A 45 40.76 37.53 -19.27
CA PRO A 45 41.08 37.87 -17.88
C PRO A 45 40.99 39.37 -17.59
N LEU A 46 40.88 39.74 -16.31
CA LEU A 46 41.85 40.59 -15.57
C LEU A 46 41.28 41.19 -14.26
N ARG A 47 42.06 40.96 -13.18
CA ARG A 47 42.58 41.96 -12.24
C ARG A 47 41.69 42.51 -11.10
N GLY A 48 41.91 41.91 -9.93
CA GLY A 48 42.41 42.63 -8.74
C GLY A 48 41.40 43.27 -7.79
N LYS A 49 41.32 42.75 -6.56
CA LYS A 49 41.77 43.44 -5.33
C LYS A 49 41.44 42.59 -4.09
N THR A 50 42.44 42.49 -3.23
CA THR A 50 42.41 41.98 -1.86
C THR A 50 41.58 42.87 -0.94
N SER A 51 40.76 42.28 -0.07
CA SER A 51 40.43 42.85 1.24
C SER A 51 40.08 41.73 2.23
N ASN A 52 40.77 41.78 3.37
CA ASN A 52 40.65 40.90 4.53
C ASN A 52 39.45 41.27 5.41
N THR A 53 39.12 40.32 6.32
CA THR A 53 38.34 40.44 7.57
C THR A 53 36.83 40.71 7.38
N VAL A 54 35.89 39.94 7.95
CA VAL A 54 35.74 39.57 9.37
C VAL A 54 35.07 38.20 9.49
N ARG A 55 35.63 37.36 10.37
CA ARG A 55 35.08 36.09 10.83
C ARG A 55 33.99 36.37 11.87
N ALA A 56 32.73 36.26 11.46
CA ALA A 56 31.61 36.21 12.40
C ALA A 56 31.23 34.74 12.59
N SER A 57 31.52 34.22 13.78
CA SER A 57 31.07 32.91 14.23
C SER A 57 29.55 32.93 14.38
N ALA A 58 28.82 32.35 13.42
CA ALA A 58 27.42 32.01 13.58
C ALA A 58 27.33 30.61 14.22
N PRO A 59 26.40 30.38 15.16
CA PRO A 59 26.32 29.12 15.88
C PRO A 59 25.89 28.01 14.92
N ALA A 60 26.63 26.91 14.96
CA ALA A 60 26.23 25.63 14.39
C ALA A 60 24.97 25.15 15.13
N ALA A 61 23.81 25.44 14.56
CA ALA A 61 22.54 24.83 14.93
C ALA A 61 21.70 24.70 13.66
N ARG A 62 22.19 23.89 12.72
CA ARG A 62 21.28 23.04 11.95
C ARG A 62 21.47 21.66 12.55
N GLU A 63 20.65 21.34 13.56
CA GLU A 63 20.22 19.96 13.71
C GLU A 63 19.85 19.50 12.31
N ALA A 64 20.58 18.53 11.79
CA ALA A 64 20.12 17.76 10.66
C ALA A 64 18.76 17.24 11.10
N ASP A 65 17.70 17.86 10.57
CA ASP A 65 16.33 17.45 10.79
C ASP A 65 16.24 16.03 10.25
N SER A 66 16.56 15.06 11.11
CA SER A 66 16.56 13.65 10.74
C SER A 66 15.10 13.40 10.44
N ALA A 67 14.75 13.25 9.16
CA ALA A 67 13.37 13.04 8.76
C ALA A 67 12.79 11.95 9.65
N ARG A 68 11.85 12.32 10.50
CA ARG A 68 11.04 11.37 11.28
C ARG A 68 9.84 11.02 10.42
N MET A 69 9.28 9.84 10.66
CA MET A 69 8.04 9.45 10.00
C MET A 69 6.96 10.50 10.33
N PRO A 70 6.31 11.13 9.32
CA PRO A 70 5.24 12.08 9.58
C PRO A 70 4.05 11.42 10.30
N ALA A 71 3.41 12.14 11.22
CA ALA A 71 2.12 11.74 11.76
C ALA A 71 1.04 12.03 10.70
N LEU A 72 0.31 11.00 10.27
CA LEU A 72 -0.74 11.10 9.26
C LEU A 72 -1.95 10.27 9.73
N ALA A 73 -3.16 10.75 9.46
CA ALA A 73 -4.40 10.08 9.88
C ALA A 73 -4.45 8.59 9.49
N HIS A 74 -3.97 8.23 8.30
CA HIS A 74 -4.00 6.85 7.83
C HIS A 74 -2.99 5.94 8.56
N ARG A 75 -1.91 6.51 9.11
CA ARG A 75 -0.96 5.77 9.97
C ARG A 75 -1.54 5.53 11.35
N GLU A 76 -2.27 6.50 11.90
CA GLU A 76 -3.03 6.33 13.16
C GLU A 76 -4.03 5.19 13.02
N VAL A 77 -4.84 5.19 11.95
CA VAL A 77 -5.79 4.10 11.65
C VAL A 77 -5.07 2.75 11.52
N ALA A 78 -3.95 2.69 10.82
CA ALA A 78 -3.19 1.44 10.68
C ALA A 78 -2.62 0.95 12.03
N GLN A 79 -2.16 1.87 12.89
CA GLN A 79 -1.69 1.54 14.23
C GLN A 79 -2.82 0.97 15.09
N ASP A 80 -4.01 1.58 15.06
CA ASP A 80 -5.19 1.09 15.80
C ASP A 80 -5.61 -0.32 15.35
N LEU A 81 -5.67 -0.55 14.03
CA LEU A 81 -5.97 -1.87 13.46
C LEU A 81 -4.92 -2.91 13.85
N SER A 82 -3.66 -2.51 13.87
CA SER A 82 -2.56 -3.40 14.26
C SER A 82 -2.62 -3.76 15.74
N ALA A 83 -2.91 -2.78 16.61
CA ALA A 83 -3.11 -3.02 18.03
C ALA A 83 -4.28 -3.98 18.28
N GLU A 84 -5.36 -3.88 17.49
CA GLU A 84 -6.50 -4.80 17.56
C GLU A 84 -6.13 -6.23 17.11
N VAL A 85 -5.34 -6.37 16.04
CA VAL A 85 -4.77 -7.66 15.63
C VAL A 85 -3.90 -8.23 16.74
N GLU A 86 -2.96 -7.45 17.27
CA GLU A 86 -2.06 -7.91 18.33
C GLU A 86 -2.81 -8.32 19.60
N ALA A 87 -3.83 -7.57 20.00
CA ALA A 87 -4.67 -7.91 21.14
C ALA A 87 -5.45 -9.21 20.90
N ARG A 88 -5.98 -9.42 19.70
CA ARG A 88 -6.80 -10.61 19.37
C ARG A 88 -5.97 -11.85 19.08
N LEU A 89 -4.79 -11.70 18.49
CA LEU A 89 -3.90 -12.80 18.12
C LEU A 89 -2.91 -13.14 19.21
N GLY A 90 -2.50 -12.19 20.06
CA GLY A 90 -1.70 -12.40 21.25
C GLY A 90 -0.49 -13.32 21.01
N THR A 91 -0.44 -14.42 21.76
CA THR A 91 0.66 -15.41 21.73
C THR A 91 0.75 -16.20 20.43
N ARG A 92 -0.19 -16.03 19.49
CA ARG A 92 -0.16 -16.67 18.16
C ARG A 92 0.78 -15.96 17.19
N LEU A 93 1.29 -14.78 17.56
CA LEU A 93 2.34 -14.05 16.87
C LEU A 93 3.61 -14.08 17.70
N LEU A 94 4.74 -14.34 17.05
CA LEU A 94 6.06 -14.18 17.61
C LEU A 94 6.45 -12.70 17.63
N PRO A 95 7.40 -12.29 18.49
CA PRO A 95 8.02 -10.98 18.40
C PRO A 95 8.61 -10.72 17.01
N SER A 96 8.74 -9.44 16.66
CA SER A 96 9.35 -9.04 15.40
C SER A 96 10.78 -9.57 15.28
N ALA A 97 11.09 -10.16 14.12
CA ALA A 97 12.42 -10.66 13.80
C ALA A 97 13.19 -9.74 12.85
N VAL A 98 12.65 -8.55 12.57
CA VAL A 98 13.25 -7.58 11.65
C VAL A 98 14.51 -6.96 12.30
N PRO A 99 15.66 -6.97 11.62
CA PRO A 99 16.86 -6.30 12.10
C PRO A 99 16.64 -4.80 12.34
N VAL A 100 17.31 -4.22 13.33
CA VAL A 100 17.12 -2.79 13.71
C VAL A 100 17.36 -1.82 12.54
N ASP A 101 18.31 -2.14 11.65
CA ASP A 101 18.64 -1.34 10.46
C ASP A 101 17.65 -1.50 9.30
N VAL A 102 16.67 -2.41 9.44
CA VAL A 102 15.54 -2.62 8.53
C VAL A 102 14.23 -2.21 9.18
N ALA A 103 14.13 -2.26 10.51
CA ALA A 103 12.95 -1.85 11.27
C ALA A 103 12.64 -0.36 11.06
N GLU A 104 13.70 0.46 11.01
CA GLU A 104 13.63 1.84 10.56
C GLU A 104 14.77 2.11 9.57
N PHE A 105 14.43 2.64 8.40
CA PHE A 105 15.40 2.91 7.35
C PHE A 105 15.16 4.26 6.68
N ARG A 106 16.22 4.82 6.11
CA ARG A 106 16.19 6.11 5.43
C ARG A 106 17.20 6.12 4.29
N ASN A 107 16.98 6.98 3.31
CA ASN A 107 17.99 7.23 2.30
C ASN A 107 19.04 8.26 2.80
N GLY A 108 20.19 8.30 2.15
CA GLY A 108 21.32 9.15 2.53
C GLY A 108 21.04 10.65 2.37
N THR A 109 20.06 11.03 1.54
CA THR A 109 19.63 12.42 1.37
C THR A 109 18.60 12.88 2.41
N GLY A 110 18.02 11.96 3.18
CA GLY A 110 16.93 12.23 4.12
C GLY A 110 15.59 12.56 3.46
N SER A 111 15.43 12.32 2.15
CA SER A 111 14.18 12.56 1.42
C SER A 111 13.19 11.40 1.52
N ALA A 112 13.64 10.22 1.93
CA ALA A 112 12.79 9.05 2.12
C ALA A 112 13.07 8.37 3.46
N VAL A 113 12.01 7.98 4.16
CA VAL A 113 12.05 7.21 5.41
C VAL A 113 11.03 6.09 5.35
N GLY A 114 11.36 4.98 6.00
CA GLY A 114 10.55 3.78 6.01
C GLY A 114 10.63 3.07 7.35
N SER A 115 9.59 2.31 7.66
CA SER A 115 9.58 1.36 8.77
C SER A 115 8.99 0.03 8.32
N LEU A 116 9.49 -1.05 8.91
CA LEU A 116 9.03 -2.42 8.64
C LEU A 116 8.94 -3.19 9.96
N ASP A 117 7.78 -3.79 10.22
CA ASP A 117 7.60 -4.78 11.28
C ASP A 117 7.11 -6.08 10.66
N VAL A 118 7.72 -7.21 11.04
CA VAL A 118 7.32 -8.54 10.57
C VAL A 118 7.28 -9.50 11.74
N ARG A 119 6.08 -10.00 12.03
CA ARG A 119 5.82 -10.97 13.10
C ARG A 119 5.36 -12.29 12.50
N ARG A 120 6.07 -13.36 12.81
CA ARG A 120 5.73 -14.71 12.36
C ARG A 120 4.62 -15.31 13.19
N GLY A 121 3.88 -16.27 12.62
CA GLY A 121 3.04 -17.14 13.42
C GLY A 121 3.86 -17.96 14.42
N ALA A 122 3.36 -18.07 15.65
CA ALA A 122 3.90 -19.00 16.63
C ALA A 122 3.63 -20.47 16.22
N PRO A 123 4.38 -21.46 16.74
CA PRO A 123 4.09 -22.87 16.48
C PRO A 123 2.62 -23.22 16.76
N GLY A 124 1.96 -23.87 15.80
CA GLY A 124 0.53 -24.23 15.89
C GLY A 124 -0.45 -23.12 15.51
N SER A 125 0.04 -21.92 15.17
CA SER A 125 -0.78 -20.83 14.62
C SER A 125 -1.12 -21.10 13.15
N SER A 126 -2.30 -20.66 12.70
CA SER A 126 -2.67 -20.60 11.27
C SER A 126 -2.06 -19.40 10.54
N ILE A 127 -1.48 -18.45 11.29
CA ILE A 127 -0.78 -17.30 10.73
C ILE A 127 0.58 -17.75 10.17
N ASP A 128 0.94 -17.31 8.97
CA ASP A 128 2.31 -17.38 8.45
C ASP A 128 3.09 -16.16 8.95
N PHE A 129 2.62 -14.97 8.59
CA PHE A 129 3.19 -13.72 9.06
C PHE A 129 2.17 -12.58 9.06
N MET A 130 2.41 -11.60 9.92
CA MET A 130 1.88 -10.25 9.86
C MET A 130 3.03 -9.31 9.47
N LEU A 131 2.82 -8.49 8.46
CA LEU A 131 3.73 -7.45 8.02
C LEU A 131 3.05 -6.10 8.15
N GLN A 132 3.72 -5.15 8.78
CA GLN A 132 3.33 -3.74 8.79
C GLN A 132 4.45 -2.92 8.18
N SER A 133 4.11 -1.99 7.30
CA SER A 133 5.09 -1.09 6.72
C SER A 133 4.55 0.32 6.59
N SER A 134 5.41 1.32 6.83
CA SER A 134 5.13 2.72 6.50
C SER A 134 6.28 3.26 5.65
N LEU A 135 5.97 4.00 4.61
CA LEU A 135 6.93 4.71 3.77
C LEU A 135 6.50 6.16 3.64
N HIS A 136 7.48 7.06 3.68
CA HIS A 136 7.33 8.47 3.34
C HIS A 136 8.45 8.83 2.37
N CYS A 137 8.11 9.40 1.22
CA CYS A 137 9.09 9.86 0.23
C CYS A 137 8.71 11.25 -0.28
N LYS A 138 9.61 12.22 -0.09
CA LYS A 138 9.53 13.53 -0.72
C LYS A 138 9.87 13.39 -2.20
N VAL A 139 8.98 13.91 -3.05
CA VAL A 139 9.15 14.00 -4.50
C VAL A 139 9.06 15.46 -4.93
N PRO A 140 9.53 15.85 -6.13
CA PRO A 140 9.51 17.26 -6.55
C PRO A 140 8.13 17.94 -6.50
N THR A 141 7.06 17.15 -6.58
CA THR A 141 5.67 17.64 -6.60
C THR A 141 4.93 17.47 -5.27
N GLY A 142 5.61 17.07 -4.19
CA GLY A 142 4.97 16.84 -2.88
C GLY A 142 5.60 15.66 -2.12
N ALA A 143 4.75 14.84 -1.50
CA ALA A 143 5.16 13.62 -0.83
C ALA A 143 4.27 12.45 -1.25
N ILE A 144 4.83 11.26 -1.16
CA ILE A 144 4.10 9.99 -1.30
C ILE A 144 4.24 9.27 0.02
N ASP A 145 3.09 8.91 0.59
CA ASP A 145 3.01 8.17 1.84
C ASP A 145 2.26 6.87 1.59
N ILE A 146 2.85 5.76 2.04
CA ILE A 146 2.29 4.42 1.90
C ILE A 146 2.27 3.78 3.27
N THR A 147 1.14 3.19 3.65
CA THR A 147 1.02 2.40 4.87
C THR A 147 0.32 1.10 4.54
N SER A 148 0.91 -0.03 4.93
CA SER A 148 0.39 -1.36 4.61
C SER A 148 0.32 -2.24 5.85
N ILE A 149 -0.73 -3.07 5.92
CA ILE A 149 -0.87 -4.19 6.85
C ILE A 149 -1.23 -5.42 6.03
N LEU A 150 -0.37 -6.43 6.06
CA LEU A 150 -0.57 -7.70 5.37
C LEU A 150 -0.57 -8.81 6.41
N ILE A 151 -1.58 -9.68 6.41
CA ILE A 151 -1.59 -10.86 7.27
C ILE A 151 -1.86 -12.09 6.42
N PHE A 152 -0.82 -12.89 6.26
CA PHE A 152 -0.87 -14.11 5.46
C PHE A 152 -1.09 -15.32 6.36
N LEU A 153 -1.96 -16.21 5.93
CA LEU A 153 -2.24 -17.49 6.55
C LEU A 153 -1.36 -18.58 5.92
N ASN A 154 -1.09 -19.64 6.69
CA ASN A 154 -0.27 -20.77 6.27
C ASN A 154 -1.12 -21.93 5.69
N ALA A 155 -0.51 -23.10 5.51
CA ALA A 155 -1.15 -24.26 4.87
C ALA A 155 -2.19 -25.00 5.74
N SER A 156 -2.40 -24.59 7.00
CA SER A 156 -3.34 -25.24 7.92
C SER A 156 -4.81 -24.86 7.68
N THR A 157 -5.06 -23.97 6.72
CA THR A 157 -6.37 -23.38 6.44
C THR A 157 -6.42 -22.89 5.01
N ASP A 158 -7.62 -22.77 4.44
CA ASP A 158 -7.88 -22.15 3.15
C ASP A 158 -8.41 -20.72 3.25
N ALA A 159 -8.66 -20.23 4.47
CA ALA A 159 -9.27 -18.92 4.67
C ALA A 159 -8.47 -17.78 4.00
N PRO A 160 -9.13 -16.71 3.54
CA PRO A 160 -8.48 -15.59 2.86
C PRO A 160 -7.39 -14.90 3.71
N HIS A 161 -6.41 -14.29 3.05
CA HIS A 161 -5.44 -13.39 3.69
C HIS A 161 -6.10 -12.04 4.00
N PHE A 162 -5.54 -11.26 4.92
CA PHE A 162 -5.93 -9.86 5.12
C PHE A 162 -4.93 -8.92 4.45
N LEU A 163 -5.42 -7.96 3.68
CA LEU A 163 -4.59 -6.97 3.00
C LEU A 163 -5.19 -5.57 3.16
N LEU A 164 -4.38 -4.63 3.64
CA LEU A 164 -4.67 -3.20 3.66
C LEU A 164 -3.45 -2.46 3.13
N GLU A 165 -3.65 -1.57 2.16
CA GLU A 165 -2.69 -0.55 1.75
C GLU A 165 -3.40 0.80 1.57
N LEU A 166 -2.81 1.82 2.17
CA LEU A 166 -3.25 3.21 2.12
C LEU A 166 -2.15 4.03 1.47
N ILE A 167 -2.43 4.57 0.28
CA ILE A 167 -1.45 5.26 -0.57
C ILE A 167 -1.91 6.70 -0.75
N GLN A 168 -1.31 7.61 0.01
CA GLN A 168 -1.58 9.04 -0.08
C GLN A 168 -0.57 9.69 -1.03
N GLY A 169 -1.05 10.13 -2.20
CA GLY A 169 -0.22 10.73 -3.24
C GLY A 169 -0.19 12.26 -3.20
N SER A 170 -1.10 12.87 -2.43
CA SER A 170 -1.13 14.30 -2.13
C SER A 170 -1.93 14.53 -0.84
N PRO A 171 -1.93 15.75 -0.26
CA PRO A 171 -2.76 16.07 0.91
C PRO A 171 -4.27 15.84 0.73
N THR A 172 -4.75 15.74 -0.51
CA THR A 172 -6.20 15.63 -0.81
C THR A 172 -6.58 14.35 -1.53
N LEU A 173 -5.62 13.45 -1.80
CA LEU A 173 -5.83 12.28 -2.64
C LEU A 173 -5.23 11.02 -2.02
N MET A 174 -6.08 10.02 -1.81
CA MET A 174 -5.69 8.72 -1.29
C MET A 174 -6.24 7.59 -2.17
N VAL A 175 -5.43 6.58 -2.41
CA VAL A 175 -5.88 5.29 -2.92
C VAL A 175 -5.96 4.31 -1.74
N VAL A 176 -7.09 3.63 -1.63
CA VAL A 176 -7.37 2.60 -0.63
C VAL A 176 -7.42 1.26 -1.35
N VAL A 177 -6.66 0.31 -0.84
CA VAL A 177 -6.65 -1.09 -1.25
C VAL A 177 -6.90 -1.92 -0.01
N LEU A 178 -8.08 -2.51 0.11
CA LEU A 178 -8.47 -3.31 1.28
C LEU A 178 -9.24 -4.55 0.83
N ASP A 179 -8.79 -5.73 1.24
CA ASP A 179 -9.38 -6.98 0.79
C ASP A 179 -9.19 -8.15 1.78
N LEU A 180 -10.12 -9.09 1.72
CA LEU A 180 -9.90 -10.46 2.18
C LEU A 180 -9.45 -11.30 0.98
N PHE A 181 -8.13 -11.33 0.78
CA PHE A 181 -7.53 -11.78 -0.46
C PHE A 181 -7.67 -13.30 -0.64
N PRO A 182 -8.36 -13.77 -1.70
CA PRO A 182 -8.72 -15.17 -1.86
C PRO A 182 -7.47 -16.03 -2.03
N ARG A 183 -7.55 -17.30 -1.61
CA ARG A 183 -6.45 -18.28 -1.78
C ARG A 183 -6.78 -19.41 -2.75
N LYS A 184 -8.01 -19.43 -3.25
CA LYS A 184 -8.51 -20.35 -4.26
C LYS A 184 -8.94 -19.61 -5.53
N ASP A 185 -9.08 -20.35 -6.62
CA ASP A 185 -9.71 -19.83 -7.84
C ASP A 185 -11.23 -19.76 -7.64
N LEU A 186 -11.77 -18.54 -7.58
CA LEU A 186 -13.17 -18.33 -7.25
C LEU A 186 -14.14 -18.93 -8.26
N ALA A 187 -13.76 -18.99 -9.56
CA ALA A 187 -14.64 -19.56 -10.57
C ALA A 187 -14.78 -21.08 -10.46
N LEU A 188 -13.77 -21.74 -9.86
CA LEU A 188 -13.79 -23.18 -9.61
C LEU A 188 -14.34 -23.55 -8.23
N HIS A 189 -14.52 -22.57 -7.34
CA HIS A 189 -14.87 -22.76 -5.94
C HIS A 189 -16.02 -21.84 -5.49
N PRO A 190 -17.24 -22.00 -6.03
CA PRO A 190 -18.39 -21.17 -5.64
C PRO A 190 -18.72 -21.27 -4.14
N GLU A 191 -18.50 -22.43 -3.50
CA GLU A 191 -18.67 -22.63 -2.06
C GLU A 191 -17.72 -21.76 -1.22
N TYR A 192 -16.55 -21.44 -1.77
CA TYR A 192 -15.59 -20.54 -1.14
C TYR A 192 -16.06 -19.07 -1.21
N ILE A 193 -16.69 -18.70 -2.34
CA ILE A 193 -17.33 -17.39 -2.51
C ILE A 193 -18.43 -17.21 -1.46
N GLU A 194 -19.34 -18.18 -1.38
CA GLU A 194 -20.47 -18.16 -0.45
C GLU A 194 -19.98 -18.05 0.99
N LYS A 195 -19.02 -18.89 1.40
CA LYS A 195 -18.50 -18.96 2.77
C LYS A 195 -17.85 -17.65 3.23
N TYR A 196 -16.93 -17.10 2.45
CA TYR A 196 -16.06 -16.02 2.93
C TYR A 196 -16.51 -14.62 2.51
N TYR A 197 -17.35 -14.50 1.49
CA TYR A 197 -17.71 -13.20 0.90
C TYR A 197 -19.21 -12.91 0.98
N GLU A 198 -20.07 -13.87 0.62
CA GLU A 198 -21.53 -13.65 0.63
C GLU A 198 -22.09 -13.75 2.05
N ASN A 199 -21.80 -14.84 2.77
CA ASN A 199 -22.31 -15.07 4.13
C ASN A 199 -21.78 -14.06 5.15
N THR A 200 -20.58 -13.51 4.91
CA THR A 200 -19.98 -12.46 5.74
C THR A 200 -20.52 -11.06 5.40
N GLN A 201 -21.26 -10.92 4.29
CA GLN A 201 -21.77 -9.65 3.76
C GLN A 201 -20.65 -8.61 3.57
N LEU A 202 -19.46 -9.08 3.16
CA LEU A 202 -18.26 -8.24 3.10
C LEU A 202 -18.43 -7.06 2.15
N ASP A 203 -19.24 -7.22 1.09
CA ASP A 203 -19.48 -6.18 0.09
C ASP A 203 -20.14 -4.91 0.65
N LYS A 204 -20.85 -5.01 1.79
CA LYS A 204 -21.44 -3.83 2.46
C LYS A 204 -20.39 -2.80 2.88
N GLN A 205 -19.16 -3.26 3.16
CA GLN A 205 -18.06 -2.37 3.52
C GLN A 205 -17.61 -1.54 2.31
N ARG A 206 -17.60 -2.15 1.12
CA ARG A 206 -17.33 -1.48 -0.15
C ARG A 206 -18.45 -0.50 -0.50
N GLU A 207 -19.71 -0.91 -0.40
CA GLU A 207 -20.86 -0.04 -0.61
C GLU A 207 -20.78 1.21 0.29
N SER A 208 -20.48 1.03 1.58
CA SER A 208 -20.44 2.14 2.55
C SER A 208 -19.39 3.21 2.24
N ILE A 209 -18.22 2.85 1.71
CA ILE A 209 -17.19 3.84 1.35
C ILE A 209 -17.50 4.50 0.00
N GLU A 210 -18.14 3.78 -0.93
CA GLU A 210 -18.55 4.29 -2.24
C GLU A 210 -19.73 5.28 -2.19
N GLU A 211 -20.49 5.29 -1.10
CA GLU A 211 -21.53 6.31 -0.84
C GLU A 211 -20.97 7.73 -0.69
N LEU A 212 -19.68 7.87 -0.35
CA LEU A 212 -19.05 9.18 -0.21
C LEU A 212 -18.89 9.87 -1.58
N PRO A 213 -19.24 11.16 -1.71
CA PRO A 213 -19.12 11.87 -2.99
C PRO A 213 -17.67 12.01 -3.50
N GLN A 214 -16.70 11.93 -2.59
CA GLN A 214 -15.26 11.99 -2.87
C GLN A 214 -14.70 10.66 -3.41
N THR A 215 -15.44 9.56 -3.26
CA THR A 215 -14.96 8.22 -3.59
C THR A 215 -15.25 7.86 -5.05
N ARG A 216 -14.26 7.25 -5.71
CA ARG A 216 -14.37 6.66 -7.04
C ARG A 216 -13.70 5.30 -7.08
N PRO A 217 -14.18 4.32 -7.87
CA PRO A 217 -13.46 3.07 -8.06
C PRO A 217 -12.04 3.30 -8.57
N TYR A 218 -11.07 2.70 -7.88
CA TYR A 218 -9.68 2.66 -8.30
C TYR A 218 -9.46 1.45 -9.20
N ARG A 219 -8.90 1.69 -10.39
CA ARG A 219 -8.58 0.64 -11.34
C ARG A 219 -7.08 0.49 -11.48
N SER A 220 -6.50 -0.48 -10.77
CA SER A 220 -5.06 -0.77 -10.82
C SER A 220 -4.57 -0.93 -12.26
N PRO A 221 -3.45 -0.35 -12.69
CA PRO A 221 -2.91 -0.58 -14.03
C PRO A 221 -2.38 -2.01 -14.22
N SER A 222 -2.11 -2.76 -13.14
CA SER A 222 -1.71 -4.16 -13.19
C SER A 222 -2.92 -5.06 -13.39
N LEU A 223 -2.97 -5.79 -14.51
CA LEU A 223 -4.03 -6.78 -14.75
C LEU A 223 -3.97 -7.93 -13.75
N PHE A 224 -2.77 -8.30 -13.30
CA PHE A 224 -2.60 -9.32 -12.27
C PHE A 224 -3.29 -8.91 -10.96
N VAL A 225 -3.08 -7.67 -10.52
CA VAL A 225 -3.77 -7.10 -9.34
C VAL A 225 -5.28 -7.17 -9.55
N ARG A 226 -5.80 -6.73 -10.70
CA ARG A 226 -7.25 -6.80 -10.97
C ARG A 226 -7.82 -8.22 -10.90
N SER A 227 -7.05 -9.23 -11.31
CA SER A 227 -7.51 -10.63 -11.33
C SER A 227 -7.38 -11.36 -9.99
N ALA A 228 -6.52 -10.88 -9.10
CA ALA A 228 -6.15 -11.63 -7.91
C ALA A 228 -6.99 -11.27 -6.67
N PHE A 229 -7.56 -10.07 -6.65
CA PHE A 229 -8.42 -9.54 -5.59
C PHE A 229 -9.80 -10.19 -5.60
N SER A 230 -10.46 -10.17 -4.43
CA SER A 230 -11.83 -10.68 -4.31
C SER A 230 -12.87 -9.81 -5.03
N PRO A 231 -14.07 -10.34 -5.30
CA PRO A 231 -15.18 -9.57 -5.86
C PRO A 231 -15.67 -8.44 -4.94
N THR A 232 -15.39 -8.52 -3.64
CA THR A 232 -15.81 -7.54 -2.63
C THR A 232 -14.67 -6.60 -2.21
N ALA A 233 -13.55 -6.63 -2.93
CA ALA A 233 -12.39 -5.81 -2.62
C ALA A 233 -12.72 -4.32 -2.67
N ILE A 234 -12.21 -3.58 -1.69
CA ILE A 234 -12.31 -2.12 -1.63
C ILE A 234 -11.09 -1.56 -2.35
N LEU A 235 -11.29 -1.26 -3.63
CA LEU A 235 -10.31 -0.61 -4.50
C LEU A 235 -10.88 0.76 -4.88
N VAL A 236 -10.56 1.79 -4.10
CA VAL A 236 -11.12 3.13 -4.30
C VAL A 236 -10.08 4.24 -4.24
N THR A 237 -10.36 5.33 -4.93
CA THR A 237 -9.68 6.62 -4.79
C THR A 237 -10.60 7.57 -4.04
N ILE A 238 -10.10 8.22 -3.01
CA ILE A 238 -10.76 9.30 -2.28
C ILE A 238 -10.09 10.60 -2.70
N ASP A 239 -10.80 11.44 -3.45
CA ASP A 239 -10.32 12.74 -3.91
C ASP A 239 -11.15 13.86 -3.28
N CYS A 240 -10.53 14.57 -2.34
CA CYS A 240 -11.18 15.67 -1.64
C CYS A 240 -11.05 17.00 -2.38
N GLY A 241 -10.20 17.11 -3.41
CA GLY A 241 -10.05 18.32 -4.23
C GLY A 241 -10.08 19.64 -3.43
N GLN A 242 -11.10 20.48 -3.69
CA GLN A 242 -11.31 21.76 -3.01
C GLN A 242 -11.74 21.64 -1.54
N GLY A 243 -12.20 20.48 -1.09
CA GLY A 243 -12.46 20.18 0.31
C GLY A 243 -11.20 20.18 1.18
N GLY A 244 -10.02 20.05 0.56
CA GLY A 244 -8.74 20.18 1.25
C GLY A 244 -8.34 18.95 2.07
N GLU A 245 -7.24 19.12 2.81
CA GLU A 245 -6.60 18.07 3.62
C GLU A 245 -7.46 17.66 4.82
N ASP A 246 -8.06 18.62 5.52
CA ASP A 246 -8.91 18.36 6.69
C ASP A 246 -10.08 17.41 6.37
N VAL A 247 -10.71 17.57 5.19
CA VAL A 247 -11.81 16.68 4.76
C VAL A 247 -11.31 15.27 4.48
N LEU A 248 -10.10 15.12 3.92
CA LEU A 248 -9.51 13.80 3.73
C LEU A 248 -9.23 13.15 5.09
N GLU A 249 -8.65 13.90 6.03
CA GLU A 249 -8.38 13.41 7.38
C GLU A 249 -9.66 12.97 8.10
N ASP A 250 -10.75 13.75 8.01
CA ASP A 250 -12.05 13.40 8.59
C ASP A 250 -12.63 12.11 7.99
N ILE A 251 -12.53 11.94 6.67
CA ILE A 251 -12.95 10.70 6.00
C ILE A 251 -12.10 9.51 6.48
N VAL A 252 -10.79 9.72 6.61
CA VAL A 252 -9.84 8.67 7.03
C VAL A 252 -10.12 8.23 8.45
N ARG A 253 -10.22 9.16 9.41
CA ARG A 253 -10.49 8.86 10.83
C ARG A 253 -11.92 8.39 11.08
N GLY A 254 -12.86 8.80 10.23
CA GLY A 254 -14.28 8.43 10.32
C GLY A 254 -14.63 7.18 9.51
N ARG A 255 -15.06 7.40 8.25
CA ARG A 255 -15.66 6.35 7.41
C ARG A 255 -14.66 5.24 7.09
N LEU A 256 -13.44 5.60 6.67
CA LEU A 256 -12.44 4.61 6.28
C LEU A 256 -11.98 3.75 7.46
N ALA A 257 -11.71 4.35 8.62
CA ALA A 257 -11.37 3.62 9.83
C ALA A 257 -12.46 2.60 10.21
N SER A 258 -13.73 3.01 10.18
CA SER A 258 -14.88 2.14 10.46
C SER A 258 -14.97 0.97 9.47
N VAL A 259 -14.80 1.24 8.17
CA VAL A 259 -14.82 0.23 7.10
C VAL A 259 -13.65 -0.75 7.24
N ALA A 260 -12.43 -0.25 7.43
CA ALA A 260 -11.24 -1.09 7.61
C ALA A 260 -11.34 -1.97 8.85
N LYS A 261 -11.87 -1.42 9.95
CA LYS A 261 -12.16 -2.17 11.16
C LYS A 261 -13.23 -3.25 10.93
N GLY A 262 -14.29 -2.94 10.18
CA GLY A 262 -15.32 -3.91 9.82
C GLY A 262 -14.76 -5.10 9.06
N VAL A 263 -13.94 -4.86 8.03
CA VAL A 263 -13.26 -5.91 7.26
C VAL A 263 -12.30 -6.72 8.15
N LEU A 264 -11.50 -6.04 8.98
CA LEU A 264 -10.58 -6.71 9.90
C LEU A 264 -11.33 -7.60 10.89
N GLN A 265 -12.44 -7.13 11.45
CA GLN A 265 -13.27 -7.90 12.38
C GLN A 265 -13.86 -9.14 11.73
N THR A 266 -14.36 -9.02 10.49
CA THR A 266 -14.77 -10.20 9.72
C THR A 266 -13.62 -11.20 9.56
N TRP A 267 -12.42 -10.73 9.24
CA TRP A 267 -11.26 -11.62 9.11
C TRP A 267 -10.86 -12.29 10.43
N LEU A 268 -10.81 -11.54 11.53
CA LEU A 268 -10.48 -12.08 12.85
C LEU A 268 -11.50 -13.13 13.32
N ASN A 269 -12.78 -12.91 13.04
CA ASN A 269 -13.85 -13.80 13.49
C ASN A 269 -14.05 -15.02 12.58
N SER A 270 -13.83 -14.85 11.27
CA SER A 270 -14.19 -15.88 10.28
C SER A 270 -13.00 -16.51 9.57
N CYS A 271 -11.77 -16.01 9.75
CA CYS A 271 -10.59 -16.52 9.03
C CYS A 271 -9.45 -16.89 9.99
N ALA A 272 -9.10 -15.99 10.91
CA ALA A 272 -7.86 -16.07 11.68
C ALA A 272 -7.73 -17.30 12.59
N ASP A 273 -8.84 -17.86 13.08
CA ASP A 273 -8.87 -19.01 14.00
C ASP A 273 -9.28 -20.33 13.32
N GLN A 274 -9.47 -20.35 12.00
CA GLN A 274 -9.91 -21.55 11.29
C GLN A 274 -8.73 -22.45 10.95
N ALA A 275 -8.78 -23.69 11.44
CA ALA A 275 -8.02 -24.80 10.87
C ALA A 275 -8.98 -25.65 10.03
N LEU A 276 -8.55 -26.08 8.85
CA LEU A 276 -9.33 -26.93 7.96
C LEU A 276 -8.42 -28.03 7.43
N GLU A 277 -8.86 -29.28 7.63
CA GLU A 277 -8.27 -30.42 6.94
C GLU A 277 -8.63 -30.34 5.46
N MET A 278 -7.62 -30.16 4.61
CA MET A 278 -7.75 -30.07 3.16
C MET A 278 -7.17 -31.31 2.50
N GLU A 279 -7.71 -31.70 1.35
CA GLU A 279 -7.09 -32.71 0.51
C GLU A 279 -5.69 -32.24 0.07
N GLU A 280 -4.74 -33.17 -0.10
CA GLU A 280 -3.37 -32.85 -0.51
C GLU A 280 -3.31 -32.04 -1.82
N GLY A 281 -4.04 -32.45 -2.85
CA GLY A 281 -4.07 -31.73 -4.13
C GLY A 281 -4.66 -30.32 -4.03
N GLU A 282 -5.66 -30.14 -3.17
CA GLU A 282 -6.28 -28.85 -2.90
C GLU A 282 -5.32 -27.90 -2.17
N ARG A 283 -4.64 -28.42 -1.14
CA ARG A 283 -3.60 -27.69 -0.38
C ARG A 283 -2.45 -27.26 -1.30
N ASP A 284 -1.98 -28.15 -2.17
CA ASP A 284 -0.90 -27.86 -3.11
C ASP A 284 -1.28 -26.79 -4.14
N SER A 285 -2.50 -26.85 -4.67
CA SER A 285 -3.01 -25.84 -5.60
C SER A 285 -3.07 -24.46 -4.95
N MET A 286 -3.59 -24.40 -3.72
CA MET A 286 -3.67 -23.17 -2.93
C MET A 286 -2.26 -22.60 -2.65
N LEU A 287 -1.32 -23.43 -2.19
CA LEU A 287 0.05 -22.97 -1.90
C LEU A 287 0.78 -22.50 -3.16
N ARG A 288 0.53 -23.13 -4.31
CA ARG A 288 1.05 -22.67 -5.60
C ARG A 288 0.51 -21.27 -5.93
N ARG A 289 -0.78 -21.03 -5.71
CA ARG A 289 -1.39 -19.71 -5.90
C ARG A 289 -0.77 -18.67 -4.94
N ASP A 290 -0.66 -18.99 -3.66
CA ASP A 290 -0.03 -18.12 -2.66
C ASP A 290 1.39 -17.74 -3.09
N ARG A 291 2.18 -18.71 -3.57
CA ARG A 291 3.55 -18.45 -4.06
C ARG A 291 3.58 -17.49 -5.25
N ILE A 292 2.66 -17.66 -6.22
CA ILE A 292 2.57 -16.75 -7.38
C ILE A 292 2.23 -15.33 -6.93
N VAL A 293 1.27 -15.18 -6.03
CA VAL A 293 0.86 -13.88 -5.47
C VAL A 293 2.04 -13.21 -4.78
N ARG A 294 2.72 -13.94 -3.87
CA ARG A 294 3.90 -13.46 -3.14
C ARG A 294 4.99 -12.95 -4.07
N LEU A 295 5.37 -13.74 -5.08
CA LEU A 295 6.38 -13.36 -6.07
C LEU A 295 5.96 -12.13 -6.86
N LYS A 296 4.70 -12.07 -7.31
CA LYS A 296 4.20 -10.95 -8.11
C LYS A 296 4.10 -9.66 -7.31
N SER A 297 3.70 -9.71 -6.04
CA SER A 297 3.73 -8.53 -5.14
C SER A 297 5.15 -7.98 -4.99
N ILE A 298 6.16 -8.83 -4.80
CA ILE A 298 7.56 -8.38 -4.70
C ILE A 298 8.09 -7.79 -6.02
N GLU A 299 7.72 -8.38 -7.16
CA GLU A 299 8.16 -7.91 -8.48
C GLU A 299 7.51 -6.56 -8.84
N VAL A 300 6.19 -6.48 -8.69
CA VAL A 300 5.37 -5.37 -9.17
C VAL A 300 5.48 -4.15 -8.25
N ASP A 301 5.55 -4.37 -6.93
CA ASP A 301 5.53 -3.27 -5.97
C ASP A 301 6.94 -2.96 -5.43
N LEU A 302 7.63 -3.95 -4.85
CA LEU A 302 8.85 -3.67 -4.09
C LEU A 302 10.09 -3.46 -4.98
N THR A 303 10.36 -4.39 -5.88
CA THR A 303 11.57 -4.36 -6.72
C THR A 303 11.53 -3.20 -7.71
N ALA A 304 10.34 -2.82 -8.18
CA ALA A 304 10.15 -1.73 -9.11
C ALA A 304 10.26 -0.34 -8.45
N ASN A 305 9.88 -0.20 -7.18
CA ASN A 305 9.67 1.11 -6.56
C ASN A 305 10.65 1.44 -5.42
N LEU A 306 11.06 0.49 -4.57
CA LEU A 306 12.00 0.78 -3.48
C LEU A 306 13.32 1.40 -3.98
N PRO A 307 13.97 0.89 -5.05
CA PRO A 307 15.19 1.49 -5.58
C PRO A 307 15.04 2.90 -6.16
N ARG A 308 13.80 3.38 -6.36
CA ARG A 308 13.53 4.76 -6.78
C ARG A 308 13.46 5.73 -5.60
N MET A 309 13.24 5.21 -4.39
CA MET A 309 13.05 5.99 -3.16
C MET A 309 14.26 5.92 -2.24
N PHE A 310 14.91 4.75 -2.18
CA PHE A 310 16.00 4.45 -1.27
C PHE A 310 17.29 4.09 -2.01
N ASP A 311 18.43 4.29 -1.35
CA ASP A 311 19.73 3.90 -1.89
C ASP A 311 19.78 2.40 -2.19
N PRO A 312 20.64 1.95 -3.13
CA PRO A 312 20.68 0.56 -3.55
C PRO A 312 20.94 -0.44 -2.41
N ASP A 313 21.77 -0.07 -1.44
CA ASP A 313 22.08 -0.91 -0.28
C ASP A 313 20.87 -1.03 0.66
N VAL A 314 20.21 0.09 0.96
CA VAL A 314 19.00 0.13 1.81
C VAL A 314 17.88 -0.68 1.14
N SER A 315 17.64 -0.43 -0.15
CA SER A 315 16.63 -1.15 -0.93
C SER A 315 16.89 -2.65 -0.92
N SER A 316 18.14 -3.08 -1.12
CA SER A 316 18.49 -4.50 -1.16
C SER A 316 18.26 -5.18 0.18
N ARG A 317 18.63 -4.55 1.30
CA ARG A 317 18.42 -5.12 2.65
C ARG A 317 16.93 -5.23 2.98
N VAL A 318 16.13 -4.20 2.70
CA VAL A 318 14.68 -4.20 2.94
C VAL A 318 13.98 -5.25 2.07
N ILE A 319 14.32 -5.33 0.78
CA ILE A 319 13.75 -6.34 -0.12
C ILE A 319 14.11 -7.76 0.35
N ALA A 320 15.34 -7.98 0.82
CA ALA A 320 15.75 -9.28 1.34
C ALA A 320 14.92 -9.70 2.56
N GLU A 321 14.69 -8.80 3.52
CA GLU A 321 13.89 -9.13 4.70
C GLU A 321 12.42 -9.38 4.34
N ILE A 322 11.85 -8.65 3.37
CA ILE A 322 10.49 -8.91 2.90
C ILE A 322 10.42 -10.24 2.13
N ARG A 323 11.42 -10.60 1.32
CA ARG A 323 11.48 -11.91 0.64
C ARG A 323 11.54 -13.06 1.64
N LYS A 324 12.32 -12.90 2.69
CA LYS A 324 12.38 -13.82 3.82
C LYS A 324 11.00 -13.95 4.45
N ALA A 325 10.33 -12.84 4.79
CA ALA A 325 8.95 -12.82 5.29
C ALA A 325 8.00 -13.62 4.36
N PHE A 326 8.11 -13.43 3.06
CA PHE A 326 7.25 -14.10 2.08
C PHE A 326 7.65 -15.56 1.80
N GLY A 327 8.82 -16.02 2.27
CA GLY A 327 9.31 -17.39 2.02
C GLY A 327 9.62 -17.64 0.54
N VAL A 328 10.16 -16.63 -0.16
CA VAL A 328 10.47 -16.68 -1.61
C VAL A 328 11.91 -16.30 -1.92
N GLU A 329 12.83 -16.70 -1.03
CA GLU A 329 14.28 -16.56 -1.23
C GLU A 329 14.79 -17.31 -2.46
#